data_AF-X1VMH3-F1
#
_entry.id   AF-X1VMH3-F1
#
_cell.length_a   1.000
_cell.length_b   1.000
_cell.length_c   1.000
_cell.angle_alpha   90.00
_cell.angle_beta   90.00
_cell.angle_gamma   90.00
#
_symmetry.space_group_name_H-M   'P 1'
#
loop_
_entity.id
_entity.type
_entity.pdbx_description
1 polymer ?
#
loop_
_entity_poly.entity_id
_entity_poly.type
_entity_poly.pdbx_seq_one_letter_code
_entity_poly.pdbx_strand_id
1 'polypeptide(L)'
;DDSEGTIFCVDTRTELKQINPTAENTDNVVLDIKKEVIRISTVSKTKCAVCGKNIEIFDEVAGCPICEAKAHKEHITDWVRVKHACPVCKKSLNVSGSGVIFID
;
A
#
# COMPACT_ATOMS: atom_id res chain seq x y z
N ASP A 1 7.72 5.54 -11.34
CA ASP A 1 8.97 4.90 -11.81
C ASP A 1 8.97 4.58 -13.31
N ASP A 2 8.11 5.22 -14.13
CA ASP A 2 7.94 4.90 -15.56
C ASP A 2 7.64 3.41 -15.87
N SER A 3 7.43 2.60 -14.84
CA SER A 3 7.15 1.18 -14.95
C SER A 3 5.71 0.99 -15.41
N GLU A 4 5.55 0.14 -16.42
CA GLU A 4 4.25 -0.29 -16.92
C GLU A 4 3.42 -0.88 -15.78
N GLY A 5 2.30 -0.24 -15.46
CA GLY A 5 1.39 -0.63 -14.40
C GLY A 5 -0.02 -0.16 -14.73
N THR A 6 -1.02 -0.74 -14.08
CA THR A 6 -2.42 -0.37 -14.28
C THR A 6 -3.04 0.07 -12.97
N ILE A 7 -3.55 1.29 -12.92
CA ILE A 7 -4.33 1.80 -11.78
C ILE A 7 -5.80 1.65 -12.14
N PHE A 8 -6.58 1.07 -11.22
CA PHE A 8 -8.03 0.96 -11.37
C PHE A 8 -8.72 1.92 -10.40
N CYS A 9 -9.58 2.79 -10.94
CA CYS A 9 -10.55 3.53 -10.15
C CYS A 9 -11.80 2.65 -9.98
N VAL A 10 -12.08 2.25 -8.74
CA VAL A 10 -13.19 1.39 -8.37
C VAL A 10 -14.23 2.23 -7.63
N ASP A 11 -15.43 2.32 -8.22
CA ASP A 11 -16.59 2.85 -7.51
C ASP A 11 -17.12 1.80 -6.53
N THR A 12 -17.01 2.10 -5.23
CA THR A 12 -17.50 1.21 -4.17
C THR A 12 -18.95 1.50 -3.79
N ARG A 13 -19.65 2.34 -4.55
CA ARG A 13 -20.96 2.97 -4.27
C ARG A 13 -20.97 3.97 -3.10
N THR A 14 -20.00 3.87 -2.18
CA THR A 14 -19.82 4.83 -1.08
C THR A 14 -18.77 5.89 -1.41
N GLU A 15 -17.73 5.50 -2.12
CA GLU A 15 -16.61 6.37 -2.51
C GLU A 15 -15.87 5.79 -3.73
N LEU A 16 -15.14 6.67 -4.43
CA LEU A 16 -14.19 6.26 -5.46
C LEU A 16 -12.87 5.89 -4.79
N LYS A 17 -12.46 4.62 -4.91
CA LYS A 17 -11.16 4.14 -4.44
C LYS A 17 -10.24 3.84 -5.60
N GLN A 18 -8.95 4.08 -5.42
CA GLN A 18 -7.95 3.59 -6.35
C GLN A 18 -7.34 2.30 -5.81
N ILE A 19 -7.16 1.32 -6.68
CA ILE A 19 -6.35 0.14 -6.39
C ILE A 19 -5.21 0.05 -7.39
N ASN A 20 -4.08 -0.47 -6.92
CA ASN A 20 -2.93 -0.81 -7.73
C ASN A 20 -2.62 -2.30 -7.56
N PRO A 21 -3.08 -3.16 -8.48
CA PRO A 21 -2.76 -4.58 -8.46
C PRO A 21 -1.25 -4.81 -8.59
N THR A 22 -0.69 -5.54 -7.64
CA THR A 22 0.72 -5.93 -7.59
C THR A 22 0.86 -7.40 -7.24
N ALA A 23 2.02 -7.99 -7.45
CA ALA A 23 2.30 -9.39 -7.09
C ALA A 23 2.08 -9.70 -5.59
N GLU A 24 2.09 -8.66 -4.74
CA GLU A 24 1.93 -8.75 -3.28
C GLU A 24 0.46 -8.73 -2.84
N ASN A 25 -0.43 -8.07 -3.60
CA ASN A 25 -1.83 -7.88 -3.24
C ASN A 25 -2.84 -8.57 -4.21
N THR A 26 -2.34 -9.16 -5.31
CA THR A 26 -3.15 -9.75 -6.38
C THR A 26 -2.64 -11.13 -6.76
N ASP A 27 -3.57 -12.08 -6.87
CA ASP A 27 -3.31 -13.45 -7.33
C ASP A 27 -3.37 -13.50 -8.86
N ASN A 28 -4.50 -13.08 -9.43
CA ASN A 28 -4.70 -13.05 -10.87
C ASN A 28 -5.68 -11.96 -11.30
N VAL A 29 -5.51 -11.46 -12.53
CA VAL A 29 -6.40 -10.51 -13.19
C VAL A 29 -6.92 -11.13 -14.49
N VAL A 30 -8.24 -11.17 -14.67
CA VAL A 30 -8.89 -11.75 -15.85
C VAL A 30 -9.77 -10.71 -16.51
N LEU A 31 -9.50 -10.41 -17.78
CA LEU A 31 -10.38 -9.64 -18.65
C LEU A 31 -11.33 -10.61 -19.38
N ASP A 32 -12.61 -10.61 -18.99
CA ASP A 32 -13.66 -11.33 -19.70
C ASP A 32 -14.34 -10.35 -20.67
N ILE A 33 -13.80 -10.28 -21.90
CA ILE A 33 -14.28 -9.36 -22.95
C ILE A 33 -15.76 -9.60 -23.27
N LYS A 34 -16.22 -10.86 -23.22
CA LYS A 34 -17.61 -11.21 -23.53
C LYS A 34 -18.60 -10.68 -22.49
N LYS A 35 -18.15 -10.57 -21.24
CA LYS A 35 -18.95 -10.04 -20.13
C LYS A 35 -18.65 -8.58 -19.84
N GLU A 36 -17.68 -7.99 -20.54
CA GLU A 36 -17.20 -6.62 -20.31
C GLU A 36 -16.78 -6.40 -18.84
N VAL A 37 -16.17 -7.44 -18.23
CA VAL A 37 -15.79 -7.45 -16.81
C VAL A 37 -14.30 -7.72 -16.65
N ILE A 38 -13.67 -6.95 -15.78
CA ILE A 38 -12.33 -7.23 -15.26
C ILE A 38 -12.50 -7.82 -13.86
N ARG A 39 -12.02 -9.06 -13.67
CA ARG A 39 -12.04 -9.74 -12.37
C ARG A 39 -10.64 -9.75 -11.78
N ILE A 40 -10.49 -9.15 -10.60
CA ILE A 40 -9.25 -9.11 -9.84
C ILE A 40 -9.42 -10.03 -8.64
N SER A 41 -8.65 -11.11 -8.59
CA SER A 41 -8.57 -11.99 -7.42
C SER A 41 -7.46 -11.48 -6.51
N THR A 42 -7.80 -11.14 -5.27
CA THR A 42 -6.88 -10.54 -4.32
C THR A 42 -6.21 -11.61 -3.45
N VAL A 43 -4.99 -11.33 -3.01
CA VAL A 43 -4.24 -12.15 -2.04
C VAL A 43 -3.39 -11.21 -1.21
N SER A 44 -3.14 -11.52 0.06
CA SER A 44 -2.39 -10.61 0.93
C SER A 44 -1.09 -11.27 1.37
N LYS A 45 -0.02 -11.06 0.59
CA LYS A 45 1.31 -11.65 0.87
C LYS A 45 2.17 -10.77 1.76
N THR A 46 1.79 -9.50 1.93
CA THR A 46 2.53 -8.52 2.72
C THR A 46 1.81 -8.22 4.03
N LYS A 47 2.56 -8.18 5.12
CA LYS A 47 2.07 -7.80 6.46
C LYS A 47 2.53 -6.41 6.83
N CYS A 48 1.69 -5.68 7.54
CA CYS A 48 2.02 -4.39 8.08
C CYS A 48 3.13 -4.53 9.13
N ALA A 49 4.24 -3.82 8.92
CA ALA A 49 5.40 -3.84 9.80
C ALA A 49 5.14 -3.32 11.22
N VAL A 50 3.98 -2.69 11.47
CA VAL A 50 3.61 -2.12 12.77
C VAL A 50 2.57 -2.99 13.50
N CYS A 51 1.45 -3.33 12.86
CA CYS A 51 0.36 -4.07 13.51
C CYS A 51 0.39 -5.59 13.25
N GLY A 52 1.21 -6.07 12.32
CA GLY A 52 1.35 -7.49 11.96
C GLY A 52 0.19 -8.09 11.15
N LYS A 53 -0.88 -7.33 10.92
CA LYS A 53 -2.01 -7.74 10.07
C LYS A 53 -1.64 -7.69 8.60
N ASN A 54 -2.38 -8.42 7.77
CA ASN A 54 -2.19 -8.40 6.32
C ASN A 54 -2.53 -7.01 5.75
N ILE A 55 -1.88 -6.65 4.65
CA ILE A 55 -2.20 -5.48 3.85
C ILE A 55 -3.04 -5.94 2.67
N GLU A 56 -4.27 -5.45 2.60
CA GLU A 56 -5.27 -5.78 1.59
C GLU A 56 -5.23 -4.80 0.40
N ILE A 57 -5.89 -5.14 -0.71
CA ILE A 57 -5.81 -4.35 -1.97
C ILE A 57 -6.35 -2.91 -1.85
N PHE A 58 -7.25 -2.66 -0.89
CA PHE A 58 -7.85 -1.34 -0.66
C PHE A 58 -7.19 -0.57 0.48
N ASP A 59 -6.18 -1.14 1.13
CA ASP A 59 -5.48 -0.46 2.21
C ASP A 59 -4.59 0.65 1.65
N GLU A 60 -4.55 1.79 2.33
CA GLU A 60 -3.51 2.79 2.08
C GLU A 60 -2.19 2.29 2.67
N VAL A 61 -1.17 2.23 1.83
CA VAL A 61 0.15 1.70 2.20
C VAL A 61 1.19 2.80 2.09
N ALA A 62 2.08 2.87 3.08
CA ALA A 62 3.31 3.62 2.98
C ALA A 62 4.50 2.70 3.30
N GLY A 63 5.62 2.98 2.64
CA GLY A 63 6.86 2.22 2.78
C GLY A 63 7.96 3.05 3.41
N CYS A 64 8.90 2.40 4.08
CA CYS A 64 10.16 3.06 4.44
C CYS A 64 10.96 3.35 3.16
N PRO A 65 11.43 4.60 2.93
CA PRO A 65 12.20 4.95 1.74
C PRO A 65 13.60 4.31 1.67
N ILE A 66 13.99 3.53 2.69
CA ILE A 66 15.36 2.98 2.80
C ILE A 66 15.39 1.45 2.79
N CYS A 67 14.46 0.79 3.47
CA CYS A 67 14.37 -0.68 3.49
C CYS A 67 13.06 -1.21 2.88
N GLU A 68 12.22 -0.31 2.36
CA GLU A 68 10.98 -0.63 1.65
C GLU A 68 9.94 -1.40 2.48
N ALA A 69 10.17 -1.54 3.80
CA ALA A 69 9.22 -2.16 4.72
C ALA A 69 7.86 -1.46 4.62
N LYS A 70 6.83 -2.23 4.29
CA LYS A 70 5.47 -1.76 4.06
C LYS A 70 4.62 -1.83 5.32
N ALA A 71 3.75 -0.85 5.47
CA ALA A 71 2.78 -0.79 6.54
C ALA A 71 1.55 0.01 6.09
N HIS A 72 0.44 -0.19 6.78
CA HIS A 72 -0.70 0.72 6.66
C HIS A 72 -0.23 2.13 6.94
N LYS A 73 -0.58 3.05 6.03
CA LYS A 73 -0.10 4.44 6.03
C LYS A 73 -0.27 5.12 7.38
N GLU A 74 -1.43 4.95 8.02
CA GLU A 74 -1.72 5.49 9.35
C GLU A 74 -0.76 4.92 10.41
N HIS A 75 -0.63 3.60 10.48
CA HIS A 75 0.22 2.95 11.49
C HIS A 75 1.69 3.35 11.39
N ILE A 76 2.24 3.46 10.18
CA ILE A 76 3.65 3.85 10.02
C ILE A 76 3.86 5.35 10.22
N THR A 77 2.91 6.20 9.80
CA THR A 77 3.04 7.64 10.02
C THR A 77 2.95 7.98 11.51
N ASP A 78 2.04 7.37 12.27
CA ASP A 78 1.97 7.53 13.72
C ASP A 78 3.21 6.97 14.42
N TRP A 79 3.71 5.81 13.99
CA TRP A 79 4.95 5.26 14.52
C TRP A 79 6.13 6.21 14.33
N VAL A 80 6.33 6.72 13.11
CA VAL A 80 7.45 7.61 12.79
C VAL A 80 7.31 8.95 13.51
N ARG A 81 6.09 9.49 13.69
CA ARG A 81 5.87 10.71 14.49
C ARG A 81 6.31 10.58 15.95
N VAL A 82 6.19 9.39 16.53
CA VAL A 82 6.54 9.14 17.94
C VAL A 82 7.99 8.67 18.10
N LYS A 83 8.48 7.84 17.17
CA LYS A 83 9.79 7.17 17.28
C LYS A 83 10.88 7.79 16.41
N HIS A 84 10.52 8.66 15.45
CA HIS A 84 11.42 9.26 14.46
C HIS A 84 12.31 8.24 13.74
N ALA A 85 11.82 7.00 13.58
CA ALA A 85 12.62 5.90 13.04
C ALA A 85 11.74 4.80 12.41
N CYS A 86 12.31 4.07 11.44
CA CYS A 86 11.69 2.90 10.85
C CYS A 86 11.51 1.76 11.89
N PRO A 87 10.33 1.10 11.97
CA PRO A 87 10.12 -0.04 12.87
C PRO A 87 11.01 -1.25 12.51
N VAL A 88 11.46 -1.36 11.25
CA VAL A 88 12.26 -2.49 10.75
C VAL A 88 13.76 -2.17 10.76
N CYS A 89 14.22 -1.23 9.93
CA CYS A 89 15.66 -0.96 9.78
C CYS A 89 16.23 0.04 10.80
N LYS A 90 15.37 0.62 11.65
CA LYS A 90 15.73 1.57 12.72
C LYS A 90 16.38 2.88 12.26
N LYS A 91 16.51 3.11 10.95
CA LYS A 91 17.01 4.38 10.40
C LYS A 91 16.04 5.53 10.69
N SER A 92 16.61 6.72 10.88
CA SER A 92 15.86 7.94 11.16
C SER A 92 14.92 8.28 10.01
N LEU A 93 13.67 8.58 10.36
CA LEU A 93 12.63 8.95 9.42
C LEU A 93 11.81 10.08 10.03
N ASN A 94 11.22 10.89 9.16
CA ASN A 94 10.32 11.96 9.55
C ASN A 94 9.07 11.95 8.65
N VAL A 95 8.01 12.63 9.09
CA VAL A 95 6.71 12.66 8.41
C VAL A 95 6.30 14.09 8.14
N SER A 96 6.08 14.43 6.88
CA SER A 96 5.60 15.75 6.46
C SER A 96 4.17 16.00 6.95
N GLY A 97 3.73 17.26 6.97
CA GLY A 97 2.34 17.61 7.28
C GLY A 97 1.30 16.91 6.40
N SER A 98 1.68 16.50 5.19
CA SER A 98 0.87 15.71 4.25
C SER A 98 0.92 14.18 4.47
N GLY A 99 1.63 13.68 5.49
CA GLY A 99 1.76 12.25 5.77
C GLY A 99 2.80 11.51 4.93
N VAL A 100 3.63 12.23 4.16
CA VAL A 100 4.73 11.64 3.40
C VAL A 100 5.91 11.33 4.32
N ILE A 101 6.41 10.11 4.27
CA ILE A 101 7.59 9.67 5.02
C ILE A 101 8.86 10.01 4.23
N PHE A 102 9.82 10.65 4.87
CA PHE A 102 11.12 10.97 4.29
C PHE A 102 12.25 10.64 5.27
N ILE A 103 13.47 10.62 4.75
CA ILE A 103 14.69 10.38 5.53
C ILE A 103 15.04 11.69 6.24
N ASP A 104 15.22 11.62 7.56
CA ASP A 104 15.65 12.76 8.37
C ASP A 104 17.09 13.17 8.04
#